data_AF-A0A503Q6Q9-F1
#
_entry.id   AF-A0A503Q6Q9-F1
#
_cell.length_a   1.000
_cell.length_b   1.000
_cell.length_c   1.000
_cell.angle_alpha   90.00
_cell.angle_beta   90.00
_cell.angle_gamma   90.00
#
_symmetry.space_group_name_H-M   'P 1'
#
loop_
_entity.id
_entity.type
_entity.pdbx_description
1 polymer ?
#
loop_
_entity_poly.entity_id
_entity_poly.type
_entity_poly.pdbx_seq_one_letter_code
_entity_poly.pdbx_strand_id
1 'polypeptide(L)'
;MIYNGNSPWLDRTLRLSSSLDPFVSPIAENIAKGAGKQRREHAVHNIKTALSVILANLLRSYALQPSHGIKIDLSNDGFLKGPFNPFEVGIRAIRKVVDYLVGSNPPLIHKRGGNFDKLRGVGYPTELWISERLLKNVTNFIKENIKEVKYQEPYNQSNPLLGTLSI
;
A
#
# COMPACT_ATOMS: atom_id res chain seq x y z
N MET A 1 -8.90 -8.24 19.60
CA MET A 1 -7.53 -7.92 19.13
C MET A 1 -6.96 -6.86 20.07
N ILE A 2 -5.82 -7.12 20.71
CA ILE A 2 -5.18 -6.17 21.63
C ILE A 2 -4.28 -5.25 20.80
N TYR A 3 -4.55 -3.94 20.84
CA TYR A 3 -3.87 -2.92 20.03
C TYR A 3 -2.69 -2.33 20.83
N ASN A 4 -1.45 -2.59 20.39
CA ASN A 4 -0.25 -2.01 20.98
C ASN A 4 0.18 -0.75 20.20
N GLY A 5 0.60 0.31 20.92
CA GLY A 5 0.84 1.67 20.39
C GLY A 5 2.01 1.86 19.41
N ASN A 6 2.61 0.79 18.89
CA ASN A 6 3.81 0.80 18.04
C ASN A 6 3.52 0.76 16.53
N SER A 7 2.33 1.16 16.08
CA SER A 7 2.03 1.21 14.65
C SER A 7 3.02 2.09 13.86
N PRO A 8 3.61 1.56 12.76
CA PRO A 8 4.54 2.33 11.92
C PRO A 8 3.82 3.44 11.17
N TRP A 9 4.55 4.51 10.84
CA TRP A 9 4.03 5.58 9.97
C TRP A 9 3.93 5.13 8.52
N LEU A 10 3.05 5.78 7.76
CA LEU A 10 2.95 5.60 6.31
C LEU A 10 4.30 5.86 5.64
N ASP A 11 4.87 4.81 5.07
CA ASP A 11 6.08 4.91 4.29
C ASP A 11 5.72 5.24 2.83
N ARG A 12 5.88 6.51 2.47
CA ARG A 12 5.54 7.02 1.13
C ARG A 12 6.57 6.61 0.07
N THR A 13 7.66 5.95 0.45
CA THR A 13 8.63 5.36 -0.50
C THR A 13 8.23 3.95 -0.94
N LEU A 14 7.30 3.33 -0.21
CA LEU A 14 6.78 2.00 -0.51
C LEU A 14 5.46 2.09 -1.29
N ARG A 15 5.39 1.41 -2.44
CA ARG A 15 4.17 1.22 -3.25
C ARG A 15 4.09 -0.21 -3.78
N LEU A 16 2.91 -0.63 -4.21
CA LEU A 16 2.74 -1.92 -4.87
C LEU A 16 3.51 -1.96 -6.20
N SER A 17 3.98 -3.16 -6.56
CA SER A 17 4.56 -3.44 -7.88
C SER A 17 3.57 -3.10 -9.00
N SER A 18 4.07 -2.72 -10.16
CA SER A 18 3.27 -2.50 -11.36
C SER A 18 2.48 -3.74 -11.81
N SER A 19 2.90 -4.95 -11.41
CA SER A 19 2.13 -6.16 -11.64
C SER A 19 0.76 -6.17 -10.96
N LEU A 20 0.56 -5.34 -9.94
CA LEU A 20 -0.73 -5.16 -9.24
C LEU A 20 -1.55 -3.98 -9.80
N ASP A 21 -1.06 -3.24 -10.79
CA ASP A 21 -1.80 -2.13 -11.39
C ASP A 21 -3.20 -2.51 -11.89
N PRO A 22 -3.44 -3.70 -12.50
CA PRO A 22 -4.79 -4.09 -12.92
C PRO A 22 -5.77 -4.27 -11.74
N PHE A 23 -5.27 -4.56 -10.54
CA PHE A 23 -6.10 -4.59 -9.32
C PHE A 23 -6.42 -3.18 -8.82
N VAL A 24 -5.43 -2.29 -8.81
CA VAL A 24 -5.56 -0.94 -8.24
C VAL A 24 -6.33 0.01 -9.16
N SER A 25 -6.18 -0.12 -10.48
CA SER A 25 -6.70 0.84 -11.45
C SER A 25 -8.23 0.97 -11.44
N PRO A 26 -9.02 -0.12 -11.47
CA PRO A 26 -10.48 -0.03 -11.42
C PRO A 26 -10.99 0.64 -10.13
N ILE A 27 -10.32 0.40 -9.01
CA ILE A 27 -10.67 1.02 -7.72
C ILE A 27 -10.37 2.52 -7.77
N ALA A 28 -9.21 2.91 -8.30
CA ALA A 28 -8.82 4.31 -8.44
C ALA A 28 -9.78 5.09 -9.36
N GLU A 29 -10.23 4.48 -10.45
CA GLU A 29 -11.24 5.05 -11.34
C GLU A 29 -12.58 5.24 -10.63
N ASN A 30 -13.03 4.26 -9.84
CA ASN A 30 -14.27 4.37 -9.08
C ASN A 30 -14.21 5.52 -8.06
N ILE A 31 -13.10 5.67 -7.34
CA ILE A 31 -12.87 6.80 -6.42
C ILE A 31 -12.89 8.13 -7.19
N ALA A 32 -12.26 8.19 -8.37
CA ALA A 32 -12.23 9.40 -9.18
C ALA A 32 -13.63 9.80 -9.69
N LYS A 33 -14.42 8.82 -10.16
CA LYS A 33 -15.82 9.00 -10.60
C LYS A 33 -16.70 9.54 -9.48
N GLY A 34 -16.62 8.95 -8.29
CA GLY A 34 -17.40 9.39 -7.12
C GLY A 34 -17.12 10.83 -6.67
N ALA A 35 -15.97 11.39 -7.05
CA ALA A 35 -15.59 12.77 -6.71
C ALA A 35 -16.01 13.82 -7.77
N GLY A 36 -16.86 13.46 -8.75
CA GLY A 36 -17.34 14.38 -9.79
C GLY A 36 -16.25 14.87 -10.76
N LYS A 37 -15.07 14.24 -10.76
CA LYS A 37 -13.96 14.60 -11.63
C LYS A 37 -14.03 13.81 -12.94
N GLN A 38 -14.94 14.22 -13.82
CA GLN A 38 -15.11 13.65 -15.16
C GLN A 38 -13.93 13.91 -16.11
N ARG A 39 -12.90 14.65 -15.70
CA ARG A 39 -11.71 14.92 -16.51
C ARG A 39 -10.44 14.90 -15.66
N ARG A 40 -9.37 14.37 -16.27
CA ARG A 40 -7.93 14.39 -15.92
C ARG A 40 -7.41 13.05 -15.42
N GLU A 41 -6.81 12.30 -16.36
CA GLU A 41 -5.93 11.15 -16.12
C GLU A 41 -4.97 11.37 -14.95
N HIS A 42 -4.45 12.59 -14.77
CA HIS A 42 -3.64 12.98 -13.62
C HIS A 42 -4.31 12.73 -12.26
N ALA A 43 -5.61 12.98 -12.14
CA ALA A 43 -6.34 12.75 -10.90
C ALA A 43 -6.47 11.25 -10.61
N VAL A 44 -6.76 10.44 -11.63
CA VAL A 44 -6.80 8.98 -11.52
C VAL A 44 -5.43 8.44 -11.17
N HIS A 45 -4.38 8.93 -11.83
CA HIS A 45 -3.00 8.56 -11.53
C HIS A 45 -2.63 8.86 -10.08
N ASN A 46 -2.92 10.07 -9.58
CA ASN A 46 -2.64 10.43 -8.19
C ASN A 46 -3.40 9.57 -7.19
N ILE A 47 -4.67 9.23 -7.48
CA ILE A 47 -5.46 8.32 -6.65
C ILE A 47 -4.87 6.91 -6.70
N LYS A 48 -4.49 6.41 -7.88
CA LYS A 48 -3.87 5.10 -8.06
C LYS A 48 -2.56 4.99 -7.28
N THR A 49 -1.70 6.00 -7.37
CA THR A 49 -0.45 6.06 -6.62
C THR A 49 -0.70 6.08 -5.12
N ALA A 50 -1.64 6.92 -4.64
CA ALA A 50 -2.01 6.96 -3.23
C ALA A 50 -2.57 5.61 -2.72
N LEU A 51 -3.45 4.98 -3.50
CA LEU A 51 -4.01 3.67 -3.19
C LEU A 51 -2.92 2.59 -3.15
N SER A 52 -2.00 2.59 -4.12
CA SER A 52 -0.87 1.67 -4.17
C SER A 52 0.05 1.83 -2.95
N VAL A 53 0.36 3.07 -2.53
CA VAL A 53 1.16 3.34 -1.34
C VAL A 53 0.47 2.87 -0.05
N ILE A 54 -0.83 3.17 0.10
CA ILE A 54 -1.61 2.73 1.27
C ILE A 54 -1.67 1.20 1.33
N LEU A 55 -2.02 0.53 0.23
CA LEU A 55 -2.15 -0.92 0.20
C LEU A 55 -0.82 -1.63 0.48
N ALA A 56 0.28 -1.15 -0.10
CA ALA A 56 1.60 -1.74 0.17
C ALA A 56 1.99 -1.66 1.64
N ASN A 57 1.73 -0.53 2.28
CA ASN A 57 1.98 -0.34 3.71
C ASN A 57 1.08 -1.22 4.56
N LEU A 58 -0.22 -1.32 4.24
CA LEU A 58 -1.17 -2.16 4.96
C LEU A 58 -0.82 -3.65 4.85
N LEU A 59 -0.48 -4.13 3.65
CA LEU A 59 -0.06 -5.51 3.43
C LEU A 59 1.25 -5.83 4.13
N ARG A 60 2.23 -4.92 4.09
CA ARG A 60 3.50 -5.06 4.83
C ARG A 60 3.25 -5.13 6.34
N SER A 61 2.44 -4.21 6.87
CA SER A 61 2.08 -4.19 8.30
C SER A 61 1.40 -5.48 8.71
N TYR A 62 0.43 -5.94 7.90
CA TYR A 62 -0.26 -7.20 8.16
C TYR A 62 0.67 -8.41 8.11
N ALA A 63 1.55 -8.50 7.12
CA ALA A 63 2.48 -9.61 6.97
C ALA A 63 3.50 -9.70 8.12
N LEU A 64 3.96 -8.56 8.63
CA LEU A 64 4.93 -8.51 9.73
C LEU A 64 4.26 -8.63 11.10
N GLN A 65 3.17 -7.89 11.32
CA GLN A 65 2.49 -7.76 12.61
C GLN A 65 0.98 -7.51 12.41
N PRO A 66 0.14 -8.55 12.25
CA PRO A 66 -1.28 -8.42 11.95
C PRO A 66 -2.09 -7.54 12.92
N SER A 67 -1.66 -7.45 14.19
CA SER A 67 -2.30 -6.63 15.22
C SER A 67 -2.01 -5.13 15.10
N HIS A 68 -0.99 -4.74 14.33
CA HIS A 68 -0.58 -3.35 14.18
C HIS A 68 -1.08 -2.77 12.86
N GLY A 69 -1.75 -1.63 12.96
CA GLY A 69 -2.15 -0.83 11.81
C GLY A 69 -1.02 0.08 11.36
N ILE A 70 -1.29 0.92 10.37
CA ILE A 70 -0.37 1.99 9.95
C ILE A 70 -0.91 3.35 10.44
N LYS A 71 -0.01 4.23 10.88
CA LYS A 71 -0.32 5.62 11.24
C LYS A 71 -0.21 6.52 10.02
N ILE A 72 -1.23 7.33 9.78
CA ILE A 72 -1.27 8.32 8.70
C ILE A 72 -1.65 9.67 9.30
N ASP A 73 -0.88 10.70 8.97
CA ASP A 73 -1.33 12.07 9.18
C ASP A 73 -2.30 12.46 8.05
N LEU A 74 -3.51 12.88 8.44
CA LEU A 74 -4.55 13.35 7.54
C LEU A 74 -4.75 14.88 7.62
N SER A 75 -3.84 15.61 8.29
CA SER A 75 -3.84 17.07 8.40
C SER A 75 -3.81 17.78 7.04
N ASN A 76 -4.16 19.07 7.00
CA ASN A 76 -4.21 19.86 5.75
C ASN A 76 -2.86 20.10 5.10
N ASP A 77 -1.78 19.85 5.83
CA ASP A 77 -0.44 20.03 5.34
C ASP A 77 -0.11 18.90 4.35
N GLY A 78 0.26 19.33 3.14
CA GLY A 78 0.67 18.40 2.10
C GLY A 78 1.97 17.70 2.49
N PHE A 79 2.12 16.47 2.03
CA PHE A 79 3.41 15.79 2.12
C PHE A 79 4.42 16.50 1.21
N LEU A 80 5.51 17.01 1.79
CA LEU A 80 6.61 17.62 1.04
C LEU A 80 7.17 16.64 0.01
N LYS A 81 7.53 17.14 -1.17
CA LYS A 81 8.25 16.37 -2.18
C LYS A 81 9.69 16.14 -1.71
N GLY A 82 10.27 15.01 -2.12
CA GLY A 82 11.67 14.69 -1.81
C GLY A 82 11.90 13.20 -1.62
N PRO A 83 13.07 12.82 -1.05
CA PRO A 83 13.45 11.41 -0.88
C PRO A 83 12.45 10.58 -0.05
N PHE A 84 11.73 11.23 0.87
CA PHE A 84 10.72 10.60 1.72
C PHE A 84 9.29 10.64 1.15
N ASN A 85 9.13 11.15 -0.07
CA ASN A 85 7.88 11.15 -0.86
C ASN A 85 8.20 11.18 -2.37
N PRO A 86 8.91 10.15 -2.89
CA PRO A 86 9.42 10.17 -4.27
C PRO A 86 8.31 10.08 -5.31
N PHE A 87 7.13 9.58 -4.94
CA PHE A 87 5.96 9.49 -5.82
C PHE A 87 5.04 10.71 -5.73
N GLU A 88 5.47 11.76 -5.03
CA GLU A 88 4.74 13.02 -4.89
C GLU A 88 3.29 12.84 -4.43
N VAL A 89 3.07 11.89 -3.50
CA VAL A 89 1.71 11.53 -3.08
C VAL A 89 1.06 12.71 -2.38
N GLY A 90 -0.07 13.17 -2.93
CA GLY A 90 -0.81 14.31 -2.38
C GLY A 90 -1.75 13.90 -1.25
N ILE A 91 -1.79 14.71 -0.18
CA ILE A 91 -2.65 14.46 0.99
C ILE A 91 -4.13 14.36 0.64
N ARG A 92 -4.60 15.16 -0.34
CA ARG A 92 -5.98 15.10 -0.83
C ARG A 92 -6.32 13.75 -1.49
N ALA A 93 -5.36 13.13 -2.17
CA ALA A 93 -5.54 11.82 -2.78
C ALA A 93 -5.60 10.72 -1.72
N ILE A 94 -4.72 10.81 -0.72
CA ILE A 94 -4.72 9.90 0.45
C ILE A 94 -6.06 9.93 1.18
N ARG A 95 -6.59 11.12 1.50
CA ARG A 95 -7.91 11.23 2.15
C ARG A 95 -9.02 10.60 1.34
N LYS A 96 -9.10 10.89 0.04
CA LYS A 96 -10.11 10.29 -0.85
C LYS A 96 -10.06 8.76 -0.85
N VAL A 97 -8.84 8.21 -0.89
CA VAL A 97 -8.64 6.76 -0.82
C VAL A 97 -9.11 6.23 0.53
N VAL A 98 -8.68 6.84 1.63
CA VAL A 98 -9.09 6.42 2.99
C VAL A 98 -10.60 6.49 3.15
N ASP A 99 -11.23 7.60 2.75
CA ASP A 99 -12.68 7.80 2.86
C ASP A 99 -13.45 6.76 2.03
N TYR A 100 -13.00 6.43 0.83
CA TYR A 100 -13.59 5.36 0.02
C TYR A 100 -13.43 3.98 0.67
N LEU A 101 -12.23 3.64 1.13
CA LEU A 101 -11.95 2.32 1.70
C LEU A 101 -12.70 2.11 3.04
N VAL A 102 -12.84 3.16 3.85
CA VAL A 102 -13.61 3.14 5.10
C VAL A 102 -15.11 3.15 4.82
N GLY A 103 -15.57 3.96 3.86
CA GLY A 103 -16.99 4.10 3.50
C GLY A 103 -17.55 2.98 2.62
N SER A 104 -16.70 2.07 2.14
CA SER A 104 -17.13 0.87 1.42
C SER A 104 -18.03 -0.01 2.30
N ASN A 105 -18.98 -0.74 1.71
CA ASN A 105 -19.85 -1.66 2.46
C ASN A 105 -19.69 -3.11 1.98
N PRO A 106 -19.26 -4.05 2.85
CA PRO A 106 -18.54 -3.80 4.11
C PRO A 106 -17.20 -3.04 3.91
N PRO A 107 -16.68 -2.37 4.96
CA PRO A 107 -15.44 -1.61 4.91
C PRO A 107 -14.24 -2.43 4.42
N LEU A 108 -13.40 -1.82 3.60
CA LEU A 108 -12.18 -2.43 3.08
C LEU A 108 -10.98 -2.18 4.02
N ILE A 109 -11.04 -1.14 4.84
CA ILE A 109 -10.10 -0.89 5.94
C ILE A 109 -10.86 -0.48 7.19
N HIS A 110 -10.27 -0.73 8.36
CA HIS A 110 -10.74 -0.20 9.63
C HIS A 110 -9.95 1.06 9.98
N LYS A 111 -10.64 2.08 10.51
CA LYS A 111 -10.05 3.37 10.87
C LYS A 111 -10.27 3.66 12.35
N ARG A 112 -9.20 4.07 13.04
CA ARG A 112 -9.25 4.58 14.42
C ARG A 112 -8.56 5.94 14.48
N GLY A 113 -9.24 6.94 15.03
CA GLY A 113 -8.60 8.21 15.36
C GLY A 113 -7.68 8.03 16.58
N GLY A 114 -6.45 8.57 16.49
CA GLY A 114 -5.52 8.67 17.61
C GLY A 114 -5.64 10.01 18.32
N ASN A 115 -4.98 10.14 19.47
CA ASN A 115 -4.88 11.39 20.23
C ASN A 115 -3.69 12.23 19.75
N PHE A 116 -3.70 13.54 20.02
CA PHE A 116 -2.56 14.42 19.75
C PHE A 116 -1.25 13.85 20.33
N ASP A 117 -0.23 13.68 19.48
CA ASP A 117 1.10 13.20 19.90
C ASP A 117 1.96 14.40 20.31
N LYS A 118 1.99 14.68 21.63
CA LYS A 118 2.75 15.79 22.20
C LYS A 118 4.26 15.70 21.93
N LEU A 119 4.82 14.49 21.81
CA LEU A 119 6.27 14.31 21.64
C LEU A 119 6.71 14.68 20.23
N ARG A 120 5.85 14.45 19.24
CA ARG A 120 6.15 14.72 17.83
C ARG A 120 5.51 16.00 17.30
N GLY A 121 4.66 16.66 18.09
CA GLY A 121 3.91 17.84 17.67
C GLY A 121 2.90 17.54 16.55
N VAL A 122 2.50 16.27 16.39
CA VAL A 122 1.60 15.84 15.30
C VAL A 122 0.17 15.73 15.82
N GLY A 123 -0.76 16.33 15.07
CA GLY A 123 -2.20 16.22 15.28
C GLY A 123 -2.70 14.78 15.27
N TYR A 124 -3.78 14.50 16.03
CA TYR A 124 -4.58 13.27 16.09
C TYR A 124 -4.35 12.28 14.92
N PRO A 125 -3.29 11.43 14.98
CA PRO A 125 -2.90 10.60 13.86
C PRO A 125 -3.95 9.51 13.65
N THR A 126 -4.24 9.17 12.40
CA THR A 126 -5.21 8.13 12.10
C THR A 126 -4.50 6.79 11.94
N GLU A 127 -4.97 5.78 12.67
CA GLU A 127 -4.52 4.40 12.51
C GLU A 127 -5.46 3.63 11.58
N LEU A 128 -4.87 2.86 10.66
CA LEU A 128 -5.59 2.08 9.65
C LEU A 128 -5.17 0.61 9.69
N TRP A 129 -6.15 -0.29 9.63
CA TRP A 129 -5.94 -1.74 9.50
C TRP A 129 -6.59 -2.25 8.22
N ILE A 130 -5.98 -3.24 7.59
CA ILE A 130 -6.60 -3.97 6.48
C ILE A 130 -7.77 -4.81 6.99
N SER A 131 -8.88 -4.85 6.24
CA SER A 131 -9.96 -5.80 6.51
C SER A 131 -9.64 -7.19 5.94
N GLU A 132 -10.24 -8.23 6.49
CA GLU A 132 -10.14 -9.59 5.92
C GLU A 132 -10.65 -9.65 4.48
N ARG A 133 -11.70 -8.88 4.16
CA ARG A 133 -12.25 -8.80 2.80
C ARG A 133 -11.24 -8.24 1.82
N LEU A 134 -10.61 -7.11 2.14
CA LEU A 134 -9.61 -6.51 1.26
C LEU A 134 -8.40 -7.44 1.10
N LEU A 135 -7.94 -8.06 2.19
CA LEU A 135 -6.85 -9.03 2.15
C LEU A 135 -7.18 -10.21 1.23
N LYS A 136 -8.38 -10.78 1.35
CA LYS A 136 -8.86 -11.86 0.48
C LYS A 136 -8.90 -11.44 -0.98
N ASN A 137 -9.44 -10.25 -1.27
CA ASN A 137 -9.52 -9.73 -2.64
C ASN A 137 -8.13 -9.60 -3.29
N VAL A 138 -7.16 -9.02 -2.57
CA VAL A 138 -5.78 -8.89 -3.07
C VAL A 138 -5.14 -10.26 -3.27
N THR A 139 -5.31 -11.17 -2.31
CA THR A 139 -4.71 -12.51 -2.35
C THR A 139 -5.27 -13.33 -3.52
N ASN A 140 -6.59 -13.28 -3.75
CA ASN A 140 -7.22 -13.95 -4.88
C ASN A 140 -6.72 -13.37 -6.21
N PHE A 141 -6.65 -12.04 -6.33
CA PHE A 141 -6.10 -11.40 -7.52
C PHE A 141 -4.67 -11.88 -7.82
N ILE A 142 -3.80 -11.93 -6.81
CA ILE A 142 -2.43 -12.42 -6.95
C ILE A 142 -2.42 -13.87 -7.45
N LYS A 143 -3.18 -14.76 -6.81
CA LYS A 143 -3.25 -16.18 -7.19
C LYS A 143 -3.73 -16.39 -8.63
N GLU A 144 -4.70 -15.59 -9.07
CA GLU A 144 -5.33 -15.74 -10.38
C GLU A 144 -4.50 -15.10 -11.51
N ASN A 145 -3.77 -14.02 -11.22
CA ASN A 145 -3.19 -13.15 -12.27
C ASN A 145 -1.67 -13.06 -12.23
N ILE A 146 -1.03 -13.47 -11.13
CA ILE A 146 0.42 -13.46 -10.98
C ILE A 146 0.87 -14.91 -10.86
N LYS A 147 1.27 -15.50 -11.99
CA LYS A 147 1.91 -16.82 -11.99
C LYS A 147 3.11 -16.77 -11.04
N GLU A 148 3.24 -17.79 -10.19
CA GLU A 148 4.40 -17.96 -9.33
C GLU A 148 5.67 -17.71 -10.15
N VAL A 149 6.49 -16.76 -9.71
CA VAL A 149 7.89 -16.73 -10.12
C VAL A 149 8.44 -18.07 -9.64
N LYS A 150 8.67 -19.00 -10.56
CA LYS A 150 9.40 -20.23 -10.25
C LYS A 150 10.69 -19.78 -9.57
N TYR A 151 10.84 -20.12 -8.30
CA TYR A 151 12.05 -19.85 -7.56
C TYR A 151 13.19 -20.49 -8.34
N GLN A 152 14.05 -19.68 -8.97
CA GLN A 152 15.35 -20.18 -9.40
C GLN A 152 16.14 -20.32 -8.11
N GLU A 153 16.39 -21.56 -7.70
CA GLU A 153 17.31 -21.85 -6.61
C GLU A 153 18.61 -21.05 -6.80
N PRO A 154 19.29 -20.64 -5.72
CA PRO A 154 20.57 -19.97 -5.83
C PRO A 154 21.51 -20.83 -6.71
N TYR A 155 22.11 -20.18 -7.71
CA TYR A 155 23.02 -20.78 -8.69
C TYR A 155 23.97 -21.77 -8.00
N ASN A 156 23.72 -23.06 -8.18
CA ASN A 156 24.52 -24.09 -7.56
C ASN A 156 25.90 -24.10 -8.25
N GLN A 157 26.90 -23.46 -7.65
CA GLN A 157 28.27 -23.38 -8.19
C GLN A 157 29.02 -24.73 -8.17
N SER A 158 28.35 -25.82 -7.81
CA SER A 158 28.92 -27.17 -7.84
C SER A 158 28.71 -27.85 -9.19
N ASN A 159 29.42 -27.38 -10.21
CA ASN A 159 29.60 -28.15 -11.44
C ASN A 159 31.11 -28.30 -11.70
N PRO A 160 31.79 -29.32 -11.14
CA PRO A 160 33.14 -29.66 -11.56
C PRO A 160 33.00 -30.44 -12.87
N LEU A 161 33.05 -29.75 -14.01
CA LEU A 161 33.25 -30.41 -15.30
C LEU A 161 34.70 -30.90 -15.36
N LEU A 162 34.90 -32.12 -14.86
CA LEU A 162 35.87 -33.06 -15.39
C LEU A 162 35.53 -33.31 -16.87
N GLY A 163 36.51 -33.11 -17.75
CA GLY A 163 36.35 -33.44 -19.17
C GLY A 163 37.47 -32.92 -20.05
N THR A 164 38.66 -33.51 -19.90
CA THR A 164 39.59 -33.85 -21.00
C THR A 164 39.77 -32.86 -22.16
N LEU A 165 40.96 -32.25 -22.25
CA LEU A 165 41.57 -31.97 -23.55
C LEU A 165 42.88 -32.76 -23.66
N SER A 166 42.83 -33.75 -24.53
CA SER A 166 43.96 -34.49 -25.08
C SER A 166 44.51 -33.72 -26.29
N ILE A 167 45.85 -33.73 -26.39
CA ILE A 167 46.75 -33.18 -27.43
C ILE A 167 47.03 -31.67 -27.29
#